data_AF-A0A9K3LY86-F1
#
_entry.id   AF-A0A9K3LY86-F1
#
_cell.length_a   1.000
_cell.length_b   1.000
_cell.length_c   1.000
_cell.angle_alpha   90.00
_cell.angle_beta   90.00
_cell.angle_gamma   90.00
#
_symmetry.space_group_name_H-M   'P 1'
#
loop_
_entity.id
_entity.type
_entity.pdbx_description
1 polymer ?
#
loop_
_entity_poly.entity_id
_entity_poly.type
_entity_poly.pdbx_seq_one_letter_code
_entity_poly.pdbx_strand_id
1 'polypeptide(L)'
;MMLPRTLTSVATIGFLSLSTTLSLVSCNPVYQFLIPNGDNVFHNGEPWPGVGHTVPQGGSPTFNPFGTDFRAADKKWTVELCQMDSDGDGLTNGEELGDPDCVWTPGDVPTRTTNITHPGLVEGDEDEDEDAVDGSSETATSAGTEQQLQLPSFCLVVHFVCMMVSAVWGLV
;
A
#
# COMPACT_ATOMS: atom_id res chain seq x y z
N MET A 1 70.09 -23.31 -37.58
CA MET A 1 68.69 -23.61 -37.23
C MET A 1 68.35 -22.84 -35.96
N MET A 2 67.60 -21.74 -36.11
CA MET A 2 67.19 -20.84 -35.01
C MET A 2 65.85 -21.31 -34.46
N LEU A 3 65.77 -21.54 -33.14
CA LEU A 3 64.52 -21.74 -32.40
C LEU A 3 63.96 -20.37 -31.97
N PRO A 4 62.64 -20.13 -32.06
CA PRO A 4 62.03 -18.85 -31.68
C PRO A 4 61.86 -18.69 -30.16
N ARG A 5 62.08 -17.46 -29.69
CA ARG A 5 61.63 -16.92 -28.41
C ARG A 5 60.17 -16.50 -28.55
N THR A 6 59.33 -16.70 -27.53
CA THR A 6 58.71 -15.61 -26.74
C THR A 6 57.65 -16.09 -25.72
N LEU A 7 57.72 -15.42 -24.57
CA LEU A 7 56.66 -14.99 -23.63
C LEU A 7 55.80 -16.04 -22.90
N THR A 8 56.20 -16.24 -21.64
CA THR A 8 55.36 -16.64 -20.51
C THR A 8 54.12 -15.75 -20.39
N SER A 9 52.94 -16.36 -20.52
CA SER A 9 51.65 -15.74 -20.30
C SER A 9 51.40 -15.55 -18.81
N VAL A 10 51.57 -14.31 -18.31
CA VAL A 10 51.16 -13.94 -16.95
C VAL A 10 49.66 -13.67 -16.98
N ALA A 11 48.87 -14.73 -16.84
CA ALA A 11 47.44 -14.61 -16.53
C ALA A 11 47.30 -14.35 -15.03
N THR A 12 47.29 -13.07 -14.64
CA THR A 12 46.82 -12.65 -13.31
C THR A 12 45.36 -13.06 -13.19
N ILE A 13 45.11 -14.16 -12.46
CA ILE A 13 43.78 -14.60 -12.08
C ILE A 13 43.21 -13.48 -11.20
N GLY A 14 42.30 -12.69 -11.78
CA GLY A 14 41.58 -11.65 -11.09
C GLY A 14 40.83 -12.26 -9.92
N PHE A 15 41.06 -11.74 -8.71
CA PHE A 15 40.16 -11.89 -7.59
C PHE A 15 38.80 -11.30 -8.01
N LEU A 16 37.89 -12.15 -8.50
CA LEU A 16 36.47 -11.81 -8.54
C LEU A 16 36.00 -11.75 -7.08
N SER A 17 36.20 -10.59 -6.46
CA SER A 17 35.40 -10.15 -5.33
C SER A 17 33.97 -10.00 -5.83
N LEU A 18 33.24 -11.11 -5.91
CA LEU A 18 31.80 -11.10 -6.08
C LEU A 18 31.21 -10.62 -4.75
N SER A 19 31.26 -9.30 -4.55
CA SER A 19 30.55 -8.63 -3.47
C SER A 19 29.07 -9.01 -3.58
N THR A 20 28.63 -9.96 -2.75
CA THR A 20 27.22 -10.20 -2.51
C THR A 20 26.65 -8.95 -1.87
N THR A 21 26.09 -8.06 -2.68
CA THR A 21 25.21 -6.99 -2.18
C THR A 21 23.94 -7.66 -1.70
N LEU A 22 23.88 -7.96 -0.41
CA LEU A 22 22.66 -8.37 0.26
C LEU A 22 21.73 -7.15 0.26
N SER A 23 20.89 -7.03 -0.76
CA SER A 23 19.82 -6.06 -0.81
C SER A 23 18.83 -6.40 0.31
N LEU A 24 18.97 -5.75 1.46
CA LEU A 24 17.93 -5.72 2.46
C LEU A 24 16.80 -4.86 1.89
N VAL A 25 15.89 -5.50 1.16
CA VAL A 25 14.63 -4.87 0.77
C VAL A 25 13.81 -4.73 2.05
N SER A 26 13.92 -3.59 2.72
CA SER A 26 13.01 -3.21 3.79
C SER A 26 11.71 -2.73 3.15
N CYS A 27 10.73 -3.61 3.01
CA CYS A 27 9.36 -3.20 2.74
C CYS A 27 8.73 -2.80 4.08
N ASN A 28 8.73 -1.50 4.38
CA ASN A 28 8.03 -0.88 5.52
C ASN A 28 7.96 0.63 5.21
N PRO A 29 6.82 1.34 5.31
CA PRO A 29 5.60 1.03 6.06
C PRO A 29 4.35 0.84 5.21
N VAL A 30 3.48 -0.05 5.67
CA VAL A 30 2.06 -0.01 5.31
C VAL A 30 1.43 1.04 6.23
N TYR A 31 1.09 2.21 5.68
CA TYR A 31 0.56 3.36 6.44
C TYR A 31 -0.69 3.02 7.25
N GLN A 32 -1.40 1.94 6.90
CA GLN A 32 -2.52 1.38 7.64
C GLN A 32 -2.20 1.07 9.11
N PHE A 33 -0.94 0.83 9.48
CA PHE A 33 -0.54 0.58 10.88
C PHE A 33 -0.22 1.86 11.67
N LEU A 34 -0.27 3.03 11.02
CA LEU A 34 -0.01 4.33 11.66
C LEU A 34 -1.30 5.07 12.00
N ILE A 35 -2.46 4.46 11.74
CA ILE A 35 -3.79 5.01 12.01
C ILE A 35 -4.63 3.91 12.68
N PRO A 36 -5.61 4.26 13.53
CA PRO A 36 -6.49 3.28 14.14
C PRO A 36 -7.35 2.57 13.08
N ASN A 37 -7.56 1.26 13.25
CA ASN A 37 -8.34 0.41 12.32
C ASN A 37 -7.95 0.52 10.83
N GLY A 38 -6.75 0.96 10.47
CA GLY A 38 -6.40 1.22 9.08
C GLY A 38 -6.45 -0.01 8.16
N ASP A 39 -6.37 -1.22 8.71
CA ASP A 39 -6.52 -2.49 8.00
C ASP A 39 -7.97 -3.00 7.94
N ASN A 40 -8.91 -2.26 8.55
CA ASN A 40 -10.32 -2.62 8.70
C ASN A 40 -11.26 -1.54 8.14
N VAL A 41 -10.77 -0.65 7.28
CA VAL A 41 -11.61 0.35 6.58
C VAL A 41 -12.26 -0.28 5.36
N PHE A 42 -13.57 -0.10 5.22
CA PHE A 42 -14.37 -0.58 4.10
C PHE A 42 -15.18 0.57 3.51
N HIS A 43 -15.45 0.49 2.22
CA HIS A 43 -16.41 1.36 1.54
C HIS A 43 -17.22 0.50 0.56
N ASN A 44 -18.55 0.63 0.58
CA ASN A 44 -19.48 -0.19 -0.21
C ASN A 44 -19.25 -1.72 -0.09
N GLY A 45 -18.84 -2.18 1.10
CA GLY A 45 -18.59 -3.60 1.38
C GLY A 45 -17.23 -4.14 0.93
N GLU A 46 -16.41 -3.31 0.26
CA GLU A 46 -15.08 -3.69 -0.21
C GLU A 46 -13.97 -3.09 0.69
N PRO A 47 -12.88 -3.83 0.96
CA PRO A 47 -11.79 -3.35 1.80
C PRO A 47 -10.98 -2.24 1.12
N TRP A 48 -10.59 -1.23 1.91
CA TRP A 48 -9.82 -0.07 1.46
C TRP A 48 -8.50 0.08 2.23
N PRO A 49 -7.51 -0.81 2.01
CA PRO A 49 -6.22 -0.75 2.72
C PRO A 49 -5.41 0.52 2.43
N GLY A 50 -5.68 1.20 1.32
CA GLY A 50 -5.11 2.49 0.94
C GLY A 50 -5.90 3.68 1.48
N VAL A 51 -6.19 3.73 2.78
CA VAL A 51 -7.11 4.72 3.41
C VAL A 51 -6.85 6.16 3.00
N GLY A 52 -5.60 6.59 2.82
CA GLY A 52 -5.25 7.95 2.38
C GLY A 52 -5.31 8.20 0.86
N HIS A 53 -5.71 7.21 0.06
CA HIS A 53 -5.66 7.29 -1.41
C HIS A 53 -7.07 7.25 -2.00
N THR A 54 -7.19 7.81 -3.20
CA THR A 54 -8.45 7.78 -3.98
C THR A 54 -8.76 6.43 -4.61
N VAL A 55 -7.92 5.41 -4.39
CA VAL A 55 -8.15 4.04 -4.87
C VAL A 55 -7.95 3.05 -3.72
N PRO A 56 -8.77 1.98 -3.63
CA PRO A 56 -8.77 1.09 -2.47
C PRO A 56 -7.41 0.46 -2.16
N GLN A 57 -6.66 0.06 -3.20
CA GLN A 57 -5.38 -0.62 -3.03
C GLN A 57 -4.22 0.33 -2.67
N GLY A 58 -4.46 1.64 -2.62
CA GLY A 58 -3.43 2.65 -2.42
C GLY A 58 -2.46 2.77 -3.60
N GLY A 59 -1.28 3.36 -3.34
CA GLY A 59 -0.20 3.47 -4.34
C GLY A 59 -0.46 4.46 -5.49
N SER A 60 -1.66 5.04 -5.56
CA SER A 60 -1.97 6.17 -6.44
C SER A 60 -1.15 7.42 -6.04
N PRO A 61 -0.73 8.27 -7.01
CA PRO A 61 -0.14 9.56 -6.70
C PRO A 61 -1.16 10.56 -6.11
N THR A 62 -2.45 10.26 -6.21
CA THR A 62 -3.54 11.09 -5.72
C THR A 62 -3.96 10.64 -4.33
N PHE A 63 -4.14 11.63 -3.44
CA PHE A 63 -4.63 11.44 -2.08
C PHE A 63 -6.08 11.94 -2.00
N ASN A 64 -6.89 11.30 -1.18
CA ASN A 64 -8.16 11.86 -0.74
C ASN A 64 -7.91 12.97 0.32
N PRO A 65 -8.95 13.64 0.83
CA PRO A 65 -8.78 14.69 1.84
C PRO A 65 -7.98 14.21 3.07
N PHE A 66 -8.37 13.08 3.68
CA PHE A 66 -7.64 12.45 4.78
C PHE A 66 -6.16 12.23 4.49
N GLY A 67 -5.83 11.64 3.34
CA GLY A 67 -4.44 11.36 2.98
C GLY A 67 -3.61 12.63 2.76
N THR A 68 -4.26 13.75 2.41
CA THR A 68 -3.62 15.05 2.35
C THR A 68 -3.29 15.59 3.73
N ASP A 69 -4.21 15.50 4.67
CA ASP A 69 -4.01 15.95 6.05
C ASP A 69 -3.04 15.04 6.82
N PHE A 70 -3.16 13.72 6.64
CA PHE A 70 -2.21 12.76 7.18
C PHE A 70 -0.79 13.00 6.66
N ARG A 71 -0.65 13.36 5.37
CA ARG A 71 0.65 13.76 4.80
C ARG A 71 1.15 15.07 5.41
N ALA A 72 0.27 16.04 5.66
CA ALA A 72 0.61 17.30 6.31
C ALA A 72 1.01 17.11 7.78
N ALA A 73 0.46 16.11 8.46
CA ALA A 73 0.81 15.68 9.81
C ALA A 73 2.08 14.79 9.87
N ASP A 74 2.94 14.83 8.85
CA ASP A 74 4.13 13.98 8.71
C ASP A 74 3.85 12.47 8.81
N LYS A 75 2.65 12.04 8.41
CA LYS A 75 2.17 10.65 8.49
C LYS A 75 2.13 10.12 9.93
N LYS A 76 1.66 10.97 10.85
CA LYS A 76 1.46 10.63 12.26
C LYS A 76 -0.01 10.79 12.64
N TRP A 77 -0.50 9.89 13.48
CA TRP A 77 -1.76 10.06 14.19
C TRP A 77 -1.59 11.08 15.32
N THR A 78 -1.71 12.37 14.99
CA THR A 78 -1.67 13.45 15.99
C THR A 78 -3.08 13.75 16.50
N VAL A 79 -3.18 14.42 17.64
CA VAL A 79 -4.47 14.87 18.18
C VAL A 79 -5.17 15.82 17.18
N GLU A 80 -4.40 16.70 16.53
CA GLU A 80 -4.94 17.63 15.54
C GLU A 80 -5.51 16.92 14.32
N LEU A 81 -4.83 15.87 13.82
CA LEU A 81 -5.36 15.06 12.73
C LEU A 81 -6.60 14.28 13.18
N CYS A 82 -6.55 13.66 14.36
CA CYS A 82 -7.67 12.89 14.90
C CYS A 82 -8.95 13.73 15.05
N GLN A 83 -8.83 14.99 15.48
CA GLN A 83 -9.95 15.91 15.66
C GLN A 83 -10.40 16.62 14.37
N MET A 84 -9.70 16.42 13.27
CA MET A 84 -10.05 17.01 11.98
C MET A 84 -11.19 16.21 11.35
N ASP A 85 -12.12 16.92 10.74
CA ASP A 85 -13.12 16.39 9.81
C ASP A 85 -12.54 16.61 8.40
N SER A 86 -11.86 15.60 7.87
CA SER A 86 -11.02 15.76 6.68
C SER A 86 -11.84 15.81 5.39
N ASP A 87 -12.92 15.03 5.29
CA ASP A 87 -13.80 14.98 4.13
C ASP A 87 -15.06 15.86 4.24
N GLY A 88 -15.39 16.35 5.43
CA GLY A 88 -16.44 17.35 5.64
C GLY A 88 -17.82 16.75 5.83
N ASP A 89 -17.91 15.49 6.28
CA ASP A 89 -19.16 14.79 6.55
C ASP A 89 -19.74 15.10 7.94
N GLY A 90 -18.98 15.84 8.77
CA GLY A 90 -19.35 16.24 10.12
C GLY A 90 -18.87 15.29 11.22
N LEU A 91 -18.13 14.24 10.87
CA LEU A 91 -17.44 13.35 11.80
C LEU A 91 -15.94 13.67 11.81
N THR A 92 -15.32 13.53 12.97
CA THR A 92 -13.86 13.64 13.05
C THR A 92 -13.20 12.33 12.63
N ASN A 93 -11.99 12.40 12.06
CA ASN A 93 -11.18 11.25 11.69
C ASN A 93 -11.09 10.20 12.81
N GLY A 94 -11.02 10.64 14.08
CA GLY A 94 -11.03 9.80 15.27
C GLY A 94 -12.39 9.14 15.54
N GLU A 95 -13.49 9.87 15.42
CA GLU A 95 -14.83 9.29 15.50
C GLU A 95 -15.05 8.23 14.45
N GLU A 96 -14.53 8.42 13.24
CA GLU A 96 -14.66 7.50 12.11
C GLU A 96 -13.78 6.26 12.25
N LEU A 97 -12.48 6.45 12.48
CA LEU A 97 -11.49 5.37 12.62
C LEU A 97 -11.48 4.72 13.99
N GLY A 98 -12.36 5.10 14.91
CA GLY A 98 -12.60 4.40 16.18
C GLY A 98 -11.70 4.81 17.35
N ASP A 99 -11.15 6.01 17.30
CA ASP A 99 -10.43 6.72 18.36
C ASP A 99 -11.08 8.09 18.68
N PRO A 100 -12.34 8.13 19.18
CA PRO A 100 -13.07 9.38 19.37
C PRO A 100 -12.46 10.31 20.45
N ASP A 101 -11.66 9.75 21.36
CA ASP A 101 -11.00 10.51 22.42
C ASP A 101 -9.58 10.96 22.03
N CYS A 102 -9.10 10.62 20.83
CA CYS A 102 -7.77 10.93 20.31
C CYS A 102 -6.62 10.48 21.23
N VAL A 103 -6.73 9.25 21.74
CA VAL A 103 -5.78 8.65 22.69
C VAL A 103 -5.03 7.45 22.10
N TRP A 104 -5.42 6.97 20.92
CA TRP A 104 -4.79 5.81 20.30
C TRP A 104 -3.34 6.11 19.92
N THR A 105 -2.47 5.11 20.12
CA THR A 105 -1.10 5.15 19.62
C THR A 105 -0.76 3.91 18.80
N PRO A 106 0.22 3.98 17.87
CA PRO A 106 0.57 2.85 17.02
C PRO A 106 0.84 1.55 17.79
N GLY A 107 0.04 0.53 17.48
CA GLY A 107 0.09 -0.79 18.11
C GLY A 107 -0.97 -1.03 19.18
N ASP A 108 -1.69 0.01 19.61
CA ASP A 108 -2.83 -0.14 20.53
C ASP A 108 -4.06 -0.70 19.81
N VAL A 109 -5.00 -1.23 20.57
CA VAL A 109 -6.34 -1.55 20.08
C VAL A 109 -7.19 -0.28 20.16
N PRO A 110 -7.79 0.19 19.06
CA PRO A 110 -8.71 1.34 19.09
C PRO A 110 -9.89 1.09 20.03
N THR A 111 -10.43 2.16 20.61
CA THR A 111 -11.59 2.09 21.53
C THR A 111 -12.82 1.46 20.87
N ARG A 112 -12.96 1.63 19.56
CA ARG A 112 -14.05 1.08 18.75
C ARG A 112 -13.50 0.46 17.46
N THR A 113 -13.94 -0.74 17.10
CA THR A 113 -13.48 -1.46 15.88
C THR A 113 -14.63 -1.80 14.92
N THR A 114 -15.85 -1.42 15.26
CA THR A 114 -17.09 -1.74 14.51
C THR A 114 -17.92 -0.49 14.32
N ASN A 115 -18.66 -0.37 13.22
CA ASN A 115 -19.38 0.85 12.84
C ASN A 115 -18.42 2.03 12.56
N ILE A 116 -17.22 1.71 12.02
CA ILE A 116 -16.25 2.68 11.53
C ILE A 116 -16.61 3.07 10.10
N THR A 117 -16.18 4.25 9.67
CA THR A 117 -16.42 4.83 8.35
C THR A 117 -15.09 5.14 7.66
N HIS A 118 -15.14 5.70 6.45
CA HIS A 118 -13.94 6.02 5.70
C HIS A 118 -13.61 7.52 5.84
N PRO A 119 -12.47 7.92 6.44
CA PRO A 119 -12.19 9.32 6.86
C PRO A 119 -11.92 10.33 5.73
N GLY A 120 -12.13 9.90 4.50
CA GLY A 120 -11.73 10.62 3.29
C GLY A 120 -12.76 10.51 2.17
N LEU A 121 -13.98 10.06 2.49
CA LEU A 121 -15.13 9.88 1.61
C LEU A 121 -16.38 10.24 2.41
N VAL A 122 -17.18 11.19 1.92
CA VAL A 122 -18.33 11.67 2.69
C VAL A 122 -19.36 10.55 2.85
N GLU A 123 -19.87 10.36 4.07
CA GLU A 123 -20.95 9.41 4.32
C GLU A 123 -22.18 9.77 3.48
N GLY A 124 -22.66 8.83 2.68
CA GLY A 124 -23.78 9.05 1.76
C GLY A 124 -23.38 9.54 0.37
N ASP A 125 -22.08 9.59 0.04
CA ASP A 125 -21.59 9.52 -1.34
C ASP A 125 -21.87 8.13 -1.93
N GLU A 126 -23.14 7.69 -1.91
CA GLU A 126 -23.63 6.78 -2.93
C GLU A 126 -23.56 7.60 -4.21
N ASP A 127 -22.82 7.16 -5.22
CA ASP A 127 -22.86 7.76 -6.55
C ASP A 127 -24.36 7.93 -6.91
N GLU A 128 -24.87 9.16 -6.83
CA GLU A 128 -26.25 9.52 -7.17
C GLU A 128 -26.42 9.39 -8.70
N ASP A 129 -26.30 8.18 -9.22
CA ASP A 129 -26.59 7.78 -10.59
C ASP A 129 -27.92 6.99 -10.64
N GLU A 130 -28.96 7.43 -9.93
CA GLU A 130 -30.31 6.86 -10.06
C GLU A 130 -31.37 7.99 -9.99
N ASP A 131 -31.98 8.27 -11.15
CA ASP A 131 -33.22 9.04 -11.41
C ASP A 131 -33.19 10.56 -11.65
N ALA A 132 -32.35 11.02 -12.59
CA ALA A 132 -32.70 12.17 -13.44
C ALA A 132 -33.30 11.71 -14.78
N VAL A 133 -34.63 11.54 -14.83
CA VAL A 133 -35.37 11.37 -16.10
C VAL A 133 -35.49 12.73 -16.80
N ASP A 134 -34.70 12.96 -17.85
CA ASP A 134 -35.18 13.51 -19.13
C ASP A 134 -34.15 13.22 -20.24
N GLY A 135 -34.67 12.80 -21.39
CA GLY A 135 -33.94 12.11 -22.44
C GLY A 135 -32.97 12.96 -23.25
N SER A 136 -31.80 12.40 -23.54
CA SER A 136 -31.30 12.36 -24.91
C SER A 136 -30.32 11.21 -25.12
N SER A 137 -30.61 10.45 -26.17
CA SER A 137 -29.89 9.27 -26.65
C SER A 137 -28.55 9.69 -27.24
N GLU A 138 -27.45 9.06 -26.84
CA GLU A 138 -26.40 8.63 -27.77
C GLU A 138 -25.81 7.27 -27.38
N THR A 139 -25.73 6.41 -28.39
CA THR A 139 -25.25 5.04 -28.35
C THR A 139 -23.72 5.03 -28.36
N ALA A 140 -23.10 4.32 -27.41
CA ALA A 140 -21.69 3.94 -27.52
C ALA A 140 -21.46 2.51 -26.98
N THR A 141 -21.41 1.58 -27.92
CA THR A 141 -20.82 0.24 -27.78
C THR A 141 -19.30 0.35 -27.60
N SER A 142 -18.74 -0.27 -26.56
CA SER A 142 -17.46 -0.99 -26.62
C SER A 142 -17.32 -1.88 -25.39
N ALA A 143 -17.44 -3.20 -25.54
CA ALA A 143 -16.31 -4.11 -25.73
C ALA A 143 -15.48 -4.27 -24.44
N GLY A 144 -15.80 -5.34 -23.71
CA GLY A 144 -15.04 -5.80 -22.56
C GLY A 144 -13.59 -6.09 -22.93
N THR A 145 -12.69 -5.59 -22.10
CA THR A 145 -11.28 -6.00 -22.10
C THR A 145 -11.02 -6.71 -20.78
N GLU A 146 -10.78 -8.01 -20.87
CA GLU A 146 -10.27 -8.82 -19.77
C GLU A 146 -8.92 -8.22 -19.33
N GLN A 147 -8.90 -7.52 -18.20
CA GLN A 147 -7.65 -7.10 -17.60
C GLN A 147 -7.21 -8.15 -16.59
N GLN A 148 -6.44 -9.08 -17.15
CA GLN A 148 -5.65 -10.11 -16.50
C GLN A 148 -5.07 -9.65 -15.15
N LEU A 149 -5.37 -10.42 -14.11
CA LEU A 149 -4.82 -10.37 -12.75
C LEU A 149 -3.30 -10.19 -12.78
N GLN A 150 -2.82 -8.95 -12.76
CA GLN A 150 -1.41 -8.65 -12.57
C GLN A 150 -1.22 -8.20 -11.13
N LEU A 151 -1.23 -9.18 -10.24
CA LEU A 151 -0.64 -9.06 -8.91
C LEU A 151 0.79 -8.52 -9.09
N PRO A 152 1.20 -7.45 -8.37
CA PRO A 152 2.60 -7.04 -8.37
C PRO A 152 3.45 -8.18 -7.77
N SER A 153 3.99 -9.01 -8.66
CA SER A 153 4.80 -10.21 -8.42
C SER A 153 6.18 -9.91 -7.84
N PHE A 154 6.32 -8.83 -7.07
CA PHE A 154 7.57 -8.45 -6.42
C PHE A 154 7.57 -8.73 -4.91
N CYS A 155 6.40 -8.93 -4.28
CA CYS A 155 6.36 -9.24 -2.84
C CYS A 155 6.32 -10.74 -2.54
N LEU A 156 5.58 -11.54 -3.33
CA LEU A 156 5.40 -12.99 -3.06
C LEU A 156 6.62 -13.85 -3.41
N VAL A 157 7.50 -13.40 -4.30
CA VAL A 157 8.71 -14.14 -4.70
C VAL A 157 9.68 -14.32 -3.52
N VAL A 158 9.64 -13.41 -2.55
CA VAL A 158 10.50 -13.47 -1.35
C VAL A 158 10.04 -14.55 -0.37
N HIS A 159 8.75 -14.89 -0.35
CA HIS A 159 8.22 -15.87 0.61
C HIS A 159 8.50 -17.32 0.18
N PHE A 160 8.42 -17.63 -1.12
CA PHE A 160 8.66 -18.99 -1.62
C PHE A 160 10.14 -19.40 -1.56
N VAL A 161 11.06 -18.45 -1.75
CA VAL A 161 12.51 -18.73 -1.68
C VAL A 161 12.94 -19.03 -0.24
N CYS A 162 12.32 -18.39 0.77
CA CYS A 162 12.67 -18.55 2.18
C CYS A 162 12.34 -19.96 2.73
N MET A 163 11.25 -20.57 2.26
CA MET A 163 10.89 -21.94 2.67
C MET A 163 11.77 -23.01 2.01
N MET A 164 12.31 -22.77 0.81
CA MET A 164 13.17 -23.75 0.14
C MET A 164 14.60 -23.80 0.68
N VAL A 165 15.16 -22.70 1.18
CA VAL A 165 16.50 -22.74 1.81
C VAL A 165 16.50 -23.34 3.22
N SER A 166 15.36 -23.33 3.92
CA SER A 166 15.23 -23.97 5.24
C SER A 166 15.15 -25.51 5.16
N ALA A 167 14.81 -26.07 3.99
CA ALA A 167 14.74 -27.53 3.79
C ALA A 167 16.10 -28.17 3.40
N VAL A 168 17.07 -27.38 2.94
CA VAL A 168 18.38 -27.90 2.48
C VAL A 168 19.43 -27.91 3.59
N TRP A 169 19.22 -27.18 4.69
CA TRP A 169 20.10 -27.18 5.88
C TRP A 169 19.49 -27.91 7.08
N GLY A 170 18.52 -28.80 6.83
CA GLY A 170 17.78 -29.53 7.86
C GLY A 170 17.92 -31.05 7.85
N LEU A 171 18.73 -31.65 6.96
CA LEU A 171 18.96 -33.09 6.93
C LEU A 171 20.40 -33.43 6.52
N VAL A 172 21.20 -33.72 7.56
CA VAL A 172 22.47 -34.47 7.61
C VAL A 172 23.71 -33.80 7.03
#